data_AF-A0AAW2JLV0-F1
#
_entry.id   AF-A0AAW2JLV0-F1
#
_cell.length_a   1.000
_cell.length_b   1.000
_cell.length_c   1.000
_cell.angle_alpha   90.00
_cell.angle_beta   90.00
_cell.angle_gamma   90.00
#
_symmetry.space_group_name_H-M   'P 1'
#
loop_
_entity.id
_entity.type
_entity.pdbx_description
1 polymer ?
#
loop_
_entity_poly.entity_id
_entity_poly.type
_entity_poly.pdbx_seq_one_letter_code
_entity_poly.pdbx_strand_id
1 'polypeptide(L)' 'MNLSDEVDLEDYVSRPDKVSAAEIAAICQETGMLAIRKNRYVILHKDFEKGYRSNMKEPDIDFEFYK' A
#
# COMPACT_ATOMS: atom_id res chain seq x y z
N MET A 1 -14.27 -3.02 4.25
CA MET A 1 -13.22 -3.79 3.56
C MET A 1 -12.81 -4.90 4.51
N ASN A 2 -12.90 -6.15 4.09
CA ASN A 2 -12.52 -7.27 4.96
C ASN A 2 -11.02 -7.57 4.75
N LEU A 3 -10.26 -7.48 5.83
CA LEU A 3 -8.84 -7.83 5.84
C LEU A 3 -8.67 -9.25 6.39
N SER A 4 -7.65 -9.95 5.90
CA SER A 4 -7.17 -11.17 6.53
C SER A 4 -6.39 -10.82 7.80
N ASP A 5 -6.42 -11.71 8.78
CA ASP A 5 -5.65 -11.58 10.03
C ASP A 5 -4.13 -11.53 9.81
N GLU A 6 -3.65 -11.90 8.62
CA GLU A 6 -2.24 -11.83 8.21
C GLU A 6 -1.81 -10.43 7.72
N VAL A 7 -2.74 -9.48 7.57
CA VAL A 7 -2.40 -8.14 7.10
C VAL A 7 -1.98 -7.26 8.27
N ASP A 8 -0.67 -7.04 8.39
CA ASP A 8 -0.11 -6.04 9.30
C ASP A 8 -0.08 -4.65 8.65
N LEU A 9 -0.74 -3.68 9.28
CA LEU A 9 -0.77 -2.29 8.83
C LEU A 9 0.37 -1.45 9.44
N GLU A 10 0.93 -1.87 10.58
CA GLU A 10 2.03 -1.16 11.25
C GLU A 10 3.30 -1.16 10.38
N ASP A 11 3.48 -2.22 9.58
CA ASP A 11 4.53 -2.34 8.56
C ASP A 11 4.47 -1.27 7.47
N TYR A 12 3.31 -0.68 7.20
CA TYR A 12 3.16 0.38 6.20
C TYR A 12 3.21 1.77 6.82
N VAL A 13 2.79 1.90 8.08
CA VAL A 13 2.86 3.16 8.85
C VAL A 13 4.29 3.49 9.27
N SER A 14 5.12 2.47 9.54
CA SER A 14 6.51 2.64 9.94
C SER A 14 7.45 3.06 8.79
N ARG A 15 6.98 3.05 7.54
CA ARG A 15 7.78 3.44 6.38
C ARG A 15 7.98 4.96 6.33
N PRO A 16 9.16 5.45 5.95
CA PRO A 16 9.45 6.89 5.86
C PRO A 16 8.78 7.59 4.66
N ASP A 17 7.82 6.94 4.01
CA ASP A 17 7.16 7.44 2.80
C ASP A 17 6.16 8.55 3.16
N LYS A 18 6.21 9.66 2.41
CA LYS A 18 5.29 10.79 2.62
C LYS A 18 3.93 10.47 2.00
N VAL A 19 3.04 9.91 2.80
CA VAL A 19 1.70 9.50 2.36
C VAL A 19 0.65 10.55 2.71
N SER A 20 -0.12 10.99 1.72
CA SER A 20 -1.30 11.82 1.91
C SER A 20 -2.56 10.96 2.18
N ALA A 21 -3.57 11.55 2.83
CA ALA A 21 -4.85 10.85 3.06
C ALA A 21 -5.54 10.39 1.75
N ALA A 22 -5.32 11.12 0.64
CA ALA A 22 -5.81 10.74 -0.67
C ALA A 22 -5.13 9.47 -1.20
N GLU A 23 -3.81 9.34 -1.01
CA GLU A 23 -3.06 8.13 -1.39
C GLU A 23 -3.46 6.93 -0.52
N ILE A 24 -3.69 7.11 0.78
CA ILE A 24 -4.21 6.03 1.65
C ILE A 24 -5.56 5.51 1.11
N ALA A 25 -6.47 6.43 0.75
CA ALA A 25 -7.75 6.05 0.19
C ALA A 25 -7.59 5.32 -1.17
N ALA A 26 -6.68 5.80 -2.02
CA ALA A 26 -6.38 5.17 -3.31
C ALA A 26 -5.81 3.75 -3.14
N ILE A 27 -4.87 3.55 -2.20
CA ILE A 27 -4.30 2.24 -1.85
C ILE A 27 -5.42 1.29 -1.40
N CYS A 28 -6.24 1.70 -0.45
CA CYS A 28 -7.38 0.90 0.01
C CYS A 28 -8.33 0.55 -1.17
N GLN A 29 -8.64 1.50 -2.03
CA GLN A 29 -9.52 1.24 -3.16
C GLN A 29 -8.90 0.24 -4.16
N GLU A 30 -7.62 0.37 -4.48
CA GLU A 30 -6.93 -0.55 -5.39
C GLU A 30 -6.81 -1.96 -4.82
N THR A 31 -6.44 -2.10 -3.55
CA THR A 31 -6.29 -3.40 -2.88
C THR A 31 -7.59 -4.19 -2.85
N GLY A 32 -8.72 -3.52 -2.59
CA GLY A 32 -10.05 -4.10 -2.70
C GLY A 32 -10.35 -4.59 -4.12
N MET A 33 -10.04 -3.78 -5.15
CA MET A 33 -10.21 -4.17 -6.55
C MET A 33 -9.33 -5.36 -6.95
N LEU A 34 -8.11 -5.46 -6.43
CA LEU A 34 -7.20 -6.59 -6.65
C LEU A 34 -7.74 -7.89 -6.03
N ALA A 35 -8.35 -7.83 -4.85
CA ALA A 35 -9.00 -8.97 -4.23
C ALA A 35 -10.22 -9.44 -5.05
N ILE A 36 -11.08 -8.50 -5.47
CA ILE A 36 -12.27 -8.78 -6.30
C ILE A 36 -11.88 -9.41 -7.63
N ARG A 37 -10.84 -8.91 -8.31
CA ARG A 37 -10.32 -9.49 -9.57
C ARG A 37 -9.88 -10.95 -9.45
N LYS A 38 -9.49 -11.38 -8.25
CA LYS A 38 -9.13 -12.78 -7.97
C LYS A 38 -10.29 -13.57 -7.34
N ASN A 39 -11.53 -13.08 -7.42
CA ASN A 39 -12.73 -13.68 -6.84
C ASN A 39 -12.62 -13.93 -5.32
N ARG A 40 -11.95 -13.03 -4.59
CA ARG A 40 -11.82 -13.10 -3.13
C ARG A 40 -12.56 -11.94 -2.47
N TYR A 41 -13.21 -12.24 -1.35
CA TYR A 41 -13.92 -11.26 -0.50
C TYR A 41 -13.09 -10.77 0.70
N VAL A 42 -11.85 -11.26 0.82
CA VAL A 42 -10.90 -10.91 1.88
C VAL A 42 -9.59 -10.48 1.22
N ILE A 43 -9.03 -9.38 1.71
CA ILE A 43 -7.74 -8.84 1.25
C ILE A 43 -6.62 -9.60 1.93
N LEU A 44 -5.64 -10.02 1.13
CA LEU A 44 -4.39 -10.62 1.62
C LEU A 44 -3.27 -9.59 1.59
N HIS A 45 -2.21 -9.86 2.35
CA HIS A 45 -1.01 -9.02 2.40
C HIS A 45 -0.44 -8.72 1.00
N LYS A 46 -0.43 -9.72 0.11
CA LYS A 46 0.04 -9.59 -1.28
C LYS A 46 -0.74 -8.58 -2.14
N ASP A 47 -2.01 -8.35 -1.82
CA ASP A 47 -2.79 -7.33 -2.53
C ASP A 47 -2.45 -5.95 -1.99
N PHE A 48 -2.30 -5.84 -0.66
CA PHE A 48 -1.92 -4.61 0.03
C PHE A 48 -0.56 -4.09 -0.43
N GLU A 49 0.43 -4.98 -0.51
CA GLU A 49 1.75 -4.67 -1.02
C GLU A 49 1.72 -4.14 -2.47
N LYS A 50 0.90 -4.77 -3.33
CA LYS A 50 0.74 -4.32 -4.73
C LYS A 50 0.06 -2.95 -4.80
N GLY A 51 -1.05 -2.75 -4.08
CA GLY A 51 -1.75 -1.48 -4.06
C GLY A 51 -0.89 -0.35 -3.48
N TYR A 52 -0.10 -0.63 -2.46
CA TYR A 52 0.86 0.32 -1.90
C TYR A 52 1.87 0.78 -2.95
N ARG A 53 2.54 -0.17 -3.63
CA ARG A 53 3.54 0.15 -4.65
C ARG A 53 2.96 0.86 -5.88
N SER A 54 1.73 0.55 -6.29
CA SER A 54 1.08 1.19 -7.44
C SER A 54 0.74 2.67 -7.20
N ASN A 55 0.44 3.05 -5.95
CA ASN A 55 -0.02 4.40 -5.62
C ASN A 55 1.07 5.26 -4.96
N MET A 56 2.16 4.66 -4.50
CA MET A 56 3.33 5.39 -4.00
C MET A 56 4.16 5.93 -5.15
N LYS A 57 4.56 7.19 -5.03
CA LYS A 57 5.59 7.76 -5.91
C LYS A 57 6.96 7.25 -5.46
N GLU A 58 7.85 7.03 -6.42
CA GLU A 58 9.26 6.80 -6.08
C GLU A 58 9.77 8.04 -5.32
N PRO A 59 10.48 7.85 -4.20
CA PRO A 59 11.05 8.97 -3.47
C PRO A 59 12.02 9.71 -4.40
N ASP A 60 11.97 11.04 -4.37
CA ASP A 60 12.91 11.90 -5.08
C ASP A 60 14.23 11.86 -4.30
N ILE A 61 15.04 10.83 -4.57
CA ILE A 61 16.23 10.52 -3.77
C ILE A 61 17.42 11.34 -4.26
N ASP A 62 17.48 12.60 -3.83
CA ASP A 62 18.76 13.26 -3.64
C ASP A 62 19.41 12.63 -2.40
N PHE A 63 20.18 11.56 -2.61
CA PHE A 63 20.94 10.96 -1.52
C PHE A 63 21.96 11.99 -1.03
N GLU A 64 21.79 12.43 0.21
CA GLU A 64 22.71 13.36 0.89
C GLU A 64 24.16 12.88 0.89
N PHE A 65 24.38 11.57 0.68
CA PHE A 65 25.67 10.93 0.47
C PHE A 65 26.44 11.42 -0.78
N TYR A 66 25.76 11.88 -1.83
CA TYR A 66 26.40 12.40 -3.05
C TYR A 66 26.64 13.91 -3.03
N LYS A 67 26.45 14.55 -1.87
CA LYS A 67 26.62 15.99 -1.68
C LYS A 67 27.94 16.35 -1.02
#